data_AF-A0A954MI31-F1
#
_entry.id   AF-A0A954MI31-F1
#
_cell.length_a   1.000
_cell.length_b   1.000
_cell.length_c   1.000
_cell.angle_alpha   90.00
_cell.angle_beta   90.00
_cell.angle_gamma   90.00
#
_symmetry.space_group_name_H-M   'P 1'
#
loop_
_entity.id
_entity.type
_entity.pdbx_description
1 polymer ?
#
loop_
_entity_poly.entity_id
_entity_poly.type
_entity_poly.pdbx_seq_one_letter_code
_entity_poly.pdbx_strand_id
1 'polypeptide(L)'
;VFAELQISVDGRPYRLWVTEFLSRRVDRNNDGQLTATEVGLIPERLLLQTSAADPVEAVRMSGGQSASSAEPEPQVSCEDFASWFANELLQSFNIIAGAVQASDAVRLAALIDADQNGSVSEAELQTARHSLRFRDLDDDQTFTAAELMPFRDPRNQQAAVVPDVANLPFVQLSDDDSIRRAADQIVKRYGKDGAVSRTVLRLSESEPSQESMTSNDLIEFLRNPDHHLHLHVQLADAANASDVEIEIAPHARTFCSAESERRGRLKLSIDDMPIDLRARGGSQGARTMMVNFLLQRMATFDSDKSGYLSEDEFPALQQAMSEQLQIAADFGTVDINGDEMLLRDEVSRFIERDMIATQSQIEVSVRQDGKTLFKILDANRDRRLSPRELNEGFQQLAEYDRNDDHNISESELGTAYALQIGLGQTATLRIDSMSSMNRMAEQTDAVLPGIEGLAGPEWFRRMDRNQDRDVSWREFPGTRTLFDQLDTNHDQLISADEAEQLQGPRP
;
A
#
# COMPACT_ATOMS: atom_id res chain seq x y z
N VAL A 1 -1.48 15.92 10.82
CA VAL A 1 -2.76 16.29 10.18
C VAL A 1 -3.78 15.22 10.48
N PHE A 2 -4.99 15.60 10.88
CA PHE A 2 -6.12 14.71 11.16
C PHE A 2 -7.18 14.91 10.07
N ALA A 3 -7.67 13.83 9.50
CA ALA A 3 -8.62 13.89 8.40
C ALA A 3 -9.83 13.01 8.69
N GLU A 4 -11.03 13.56 8.52
CA GLU A 4 -12.27 12.78 8.49
C GLU A 4 -12.51 12.30 7.06
N LEU A 5 -12.84 11.02 6.90
CA LEU A 5 -13.13 10.44 5.60
C LEU A 5 -14.58 9.93 5.56
N GLN A 6 -15.41 10.58 4.74
CA GLN A 6 -16.79 10.19 4.50
C GLN A 6 -16.91 9.53 3.13
N ILE A 7 -17.40 8.29 3.11
CA ILE A 7 -17.47 7.48 1.89
C ILE A 7 -18.91 7.13 1.57
N SER A 8 -19.30 7.40 0.33
CA SER A 8 -20.58 6.98 -0.25
C SER A 8 -20.36 6.21 -1.55
N VAL A 9 -21.32 5.36 -1.91
CA VAL A 9 -21.37 4.67 -3.21
C VAL A 9 -22.70 4.97 -3.88
N ASP A 10 -22.68 5.50 -5.10
CA ASP A 10 -23.87 5.89 -5.86
C ASP A 10 -24.85 6.77 -5.03
N GLY A 11 -24.30 7.67 -4.21
CA GLY A 11 -25.06 8.58 -3.36
C GLY A 11 -25.65 7.95 -2.08
N ARG A 12 -25.31 6.71 -1.75
CA ARG A 12 -25.74 6.01 -0.53
C ARG A 12 -24.58 5.78 0.42
N PRO A 13 -24.82 5.68 1.75
CA PRO A 13 -23.82 5.20 2.69
C PRO A 13 -23.29 3.84 2.21
N TYR A 14 -21.98 3.71 2.17
CA TYR A 14 -21.31 2.56 1.59
C TYR A 14 -21.80 1.20 2.13
N ARG A 15 -21.92 1.05 3.45
CA ARG A 15 -22.39 -0.20 4.07
C ARG A 15 -23.79 -0.56 3.62
N LEU A 16 -24.69 0.44 3.53
CA LEU A 16 -26.05 0.24 3.05
C LEU A 16 -26.08 -0.17 1.58
N TRP A 17 -25.25 0.44 0.73
CA TRP A 17 -25.14 0.05 -0.68
C TRP A 17 -24.72 -1.43 -0.83
N VAL A 18 -23.74 -1.89 -0.04
CA VAL A 18 -23.28 -3.29 -0.05
C VAL A 18 -24.38 -4.23 0.43
N THR A 19 -25.04 -3.92 1.55
CA THR A 19 -26.05 -4.81 2.14
C THR A 19 -27.32 -4.88 1.31
N GLU A 20 -27.76 -3.77 0.70
CA GLU A 20 -28.88 -3.77 -0.26
C GLU A 20 -28.56 -4.62 -1.49
N PHE A 21 -27.33 -4.53 -2.01
CA PHE A 21 -26.90 -5.37 -3.13
C PHE A 21 -26.94 -6.84 -2.74
N LEU A 22 -26.33 -7.21 -1.59
CA LEU A 22 -26.30 -8.59 -1.12
C LEU A 22 -27.72 -9.13 -0.89
N SER A 23 -28.57 -8.37 -0.21
CA SER A 23 -29.96 -8.74 0.09
C SER A 23 -30.74 -9.09 -1.18
N ARG A 24 -30.66 -8.23 -2.21
CA ARG A 24 -31.32 -8.49 -3.51
C ARG A 24 -30.74 -9.68 -4.27
N ARG A 25 -29.47 -10.05 -4.03
CA ARG A 25 -28.84 -11.18 -4.74
C ARG A 25 -29.07 -12.52 -4.06
N VAL A 26 -29.35 -12.50 -2.76
CA VAL A 26 -29.72 -13.72 -2.04
C VAL A 26 -31.22 -13.99 -2.04
N ASP A 27 -32.05 -12.98 -2.30
CA ASP A 27 -33.48 -13.14 -2.64
C ASP A 27 -33.63 -13.97 -3.93
N ARG A 28 -33.84 -15.28 -3.78
CA ARG A 28 -33.82 -16.25 -4.88
C ARG A 28 -35.10 -16.16 -5.69
N ASN A 29 -36.22 -15.90 -5.03
CA ASN A 29 -37.54 -15.90 -5.64
C ASN A 29 -37.98 -14.49 -6.12
N ASN A 30 -37.20 -13.45 -5.80
CA ASN A 30 -37.46 -12.04 -6.09
C ASN A 30 -38.80 -11.54 -5.51
N ASP A 31 -39.20 -12.05 -4.34
CA ASP A 31 -40.42 -11.63 -3.65
C ASP A 31 -40.20 -10.43 -2.71
N GLY A 32 -38.95 -10.00 -2.53
CA GLY A 32 -38.55 -8.88 -1.67
C GLY A 32 -38.50 -9.23 -0.19
N GLN A 33 -38.69 -10.50 0.18
CA GLN A 33 -38.53 -11.06 1.51
C GLN A 33 -37.33 -12.00 1.54
N LEU A 34 -36.71 -12.13 2.70
CA LEU A 34 -35.57 -13.01 2.93
C LEU A 34 -35.93 -14.05 3.98
N THR A 35 -35.75 -15.31 3.59
CA THR A 35 -35.79 -16.47 4.48
C THR A 35 -34.43 -16.76 5.08
N ALA A 36 -34.37 -17.59 6.14
CA ALA A 36 -33.10 -18.02 6.72
C ALA A 36 -32.21 -18.78 5.73
N THR A 37 -32.82 -19.53 4.79
CA THR A 37 -32.09 -20.23 3.72
C THR A 37 -31.40 -19.25 2.78
N GLU A 38 -32.09 -18.16 2.40
CA GLU A 38 -31.54 -17.12 1.54
C GLU A 38 -30.46 -16.31 2.26
N VAL A 39 -30.69 -15.92 3.52
CA VAL A 39 -29.64 -15.26 4.33
C VAL A 39 -28.40 -16.16 4.47
N GLY A 40 -28.58 -17.48 4.54
CA GLY A 40 -27.50 -18.46 4.55
C GLY A 40 -26.63 -18.47 3.29
N LEU A 41 -27.08 -17.86 2.18
CA LEU A 41 -26.27 -17.67 0.98
C LEU A 41 -25.26 -16.54 1.14
N ILE A 42 -25.40 -15.63 2.11
CA ILE A 42 -24.42 -14.58 2.35
C ILE A 42 -23.11 -15.22 2.82
N PRO A 43 -21.93 -14.80 2.29
CA PRO A 43 -20.65 -15.36 2.73
C PRO A 43 -20.49 -15.34 4.25
N GLU A 44 -20.18 -16.49 4.83
CA GLU A 44 -20.12 -16.71 6.28
C GLU A 44 -19.24 -15.68 6.99
N ARG A 45 -18.11 -15.30 6.38
CA ARG A 45 -17.19 -14.26 6.89
C ARG A 45 -17.83 -12.89 7.14
N LEU A 46 -18.94 -12.56 6.48
CA LEU A 46 -19.68 -11.32 6.72
C LEU A 46 -20.76 -11.50 7.79
N LEU A 47 -21.43 -12.65 7.81
CA LEU A 47 -22.41 -12.96 8.86
C LEU A 47 -21.74 -13.05 10.24
N LEU A 48 -20.53 -13.61 10.31
CA LEU A 48 -19.72 -13.67 11.52
C LEU A 48 -19.29 -12.29 12.08
N GLN A 49 -19.45 -11.22 11.31
CA GLN A 49 -19.21 -9.85 11.81
C GLN A 49 -20.41 -9.29 12.58
N THR A 50 -21.58 -9.93 12.47
CA THR A 50 -22.81 -9.48 13.12
C THR A 50 -22.99 -10.09 14.50
N SER A 51 -23.92 -9.57 15.28
CA SER A 51 -24.31 -10.16 16.56
C SER A 51 -25.09 -11.48 16.45
N ALA A 52 -25.50 -11.89 15.25
CA ALA A 52 -26.30 -13.11 15.06
C ALA A 52 -25.40 -14.37 15.00
N ALA A 53 -25.81 -15.44 15.69
CA ALA A 53 -25.06 -16.70 15.69
C ALA A 53 -25.30 -17.53 14.42
N ASP A 54 -26.46 -17.36 13.78
CA ASP A 54 -26.86 -18.11 12.58
C ASP A 54 -27.82 -17.31 11.69
N PRO A 55 -28.10 -17.77 10.45
CA PRO A 55 -29.02 -17.07 9.53
C PRO A 55 -30.45 -16.91 10.06
N VAL A 56 -30.94 -17.83 10.90
CA VAL A 56 -32.30 -17.74 11.48
C VAL A 56 -32.36 -16.59 12.47
N GLU A 57 -31.33 -16.48 13.32
CA GLU A 57 -31.20 -15.37 14.27
C GLU A 57 -31.04 -14.03 13.55
N ALA A 58 -30.26 -13.98 12.47
CA ALA A 58 -30.09 -12.77 11.65
C ALA A 58 -31.43 -12.26 11.07
N VAL A 59 -32.28 -13.15 10.56
CA VAL A 59 -33.63 -12.80 10.07
C VAL A 59 -34.51 -12.28 11.21
N ARG A 60 -34.47 -12.90 12.40
CA ARG A 60 -35.26 -12.45 13.56
C ARG A 60 -34.82 -11.09 14.06
N MET A 61 -33.51 -10.89 14.23
CA MET A 61 -32.93 -9.63 14.71
C MET A 61 -33.23 -8.48 13.76
N SER A 62 -33.06 -8.70 12.45
CA SER A 62 -33.37 -7.68 11.44
C SER A 62 -34.85 -7.33 11.36
N GLY A 63 -35.75 -8.31 11.55
CA GLY A 63 -37.20 -8.08 11.63
C GLY A 63 -37.68 -7.46 12.95
N GLY A 64 -36.79 -7.15 13.89
CA GLY A 64 -37.14 -6.63 15.22
C GLY A 64 -37.92 -7.63 16.08
N GLN A 65 -37.84 -8.93 15.77
CA GLN A 65 -38.54 -9.99 16.48
C GLN A 65 -37.70 -10.48 17.67
N SER A 66 -38.34 -10.63 18.84
CA SER A 66 -37.71 -11.28 20.00
C SER A 66 -37.45 -12.77 19.70
N ALA A 67 -36.38 -13.35 20.26
CA ALA A 67 -36.01 -14.76 20.11
C ALA A 67 -37.12 -15.76 20.50
N SER A 68 -38.22 -15.30 21.11
CA SER A 68 -39.40 -16.10 21.45
C SER A 68 -40.51 -16.11 20.39
N SER A 69 -40.30 -15.55 19.18
CA SER A 69 -41.31 -15.62 18.11
C SER A 69 -41.43 -17.07 17.60
N ALA A 70 -42.64 -17.63 17.71
CA ALA A 70 -42.94 -19.02 17.36
C ALA A 70 -43.15 -19.23 15.85
N GLU A 71 -42.66 -18.32 15.00
CA GLU A 71 -42.76 -18.49 13.56
C GLU A 71 -41.78 -19.59 13.12
N PRO A 72 -42.28 -20.65 12.47
CA PRO A 72 -41.46 -21.79 12.07
C PRO A 72 -40.44 -21.42 10.98
N GLU A 73 -40.74 -20.39 10.18
CA GLU A 73 -39.84 -19.84 9.16
C GLU A 73 -39.93 -18.31 9.22
N PRO A 74 -39.03 -17.64 9.96
CA PRO A 74 -39.05 -16.18 10.03
C PRO A 74 -38.69 -15.62 8.65
N GLN A 75 -39.33 -14.51 8.29
CA GLN A 75 -39.06 -13.75 7.08
C GLN A 75 -38.88 -12.27 7.42
N VAL A 76 -38.08 -11.57 6.63
CA VAL A 76 -37.82 -10.14 6.78
C VAL A 76 -37.73 -9.48 5.42
N SER A 77 -38.14 -8.22 5.30
CA SER A 77 -38.00 -7.52 4.02
C SER A 77 -36.51 -7.32 3.68
N CYS A 78 -36.19 -7.31 2.39
CA CYS A 78 -34.83 -6.99 1.92
C CYS A 78 -34.31 -5.64 2.46
N GLU A 79 -35.21 -4.66 2.62
CA GLU A 79 -34.86 -3.31 3.10
C GLU A 79 -34.52 -3.30 4.60
N ASP A 80 -35.32 -3.98 5.42
CA ASP A 80 -35.09 -4.09 6.86
C ASP A 80 -33.81 -4.89 7.14
N PHE A 81 -33.62 -6.02 6.44
CA PHE A 81 -32.38 -6.80 6.53
C PHE A 81 -31.16 -5.98 6.11
N ALA A 82 -31.22 -5.29 4.96
CA ALA A 82 -30.11 -4.47 4.51
C ALA A 82 -29.74 -3.37 5.51
N SER A 83 -30.74 -2.73 6.12
CA SER A 83 -30.54 -1.66 7.11
C SER A 83 -29.94 -2.19 8.41
N TRP A 84 -30.46 -3.31 8.93
CA TRP A 84 -29.88 -4.00 10.09
C TRP A 84 -28.45 -4.44 9.82
N PHE A 85 -28.23 -5.15 8.70
CA PHE A 85 -26.93 -5.69 8.35
C PHE A 85 -25.88 -4.60 8.13
N ALA A 86 -26.28 -3.45 7.56
CA ALA A 86 -25.38 -2.29 7.41
C ALA A 86 -24.92 -1.70 8.74
N ASN A 87 -25.73 -1.80 9.81
CA ASN A 87 -25.35 -1.34 11.14
C ASN A 87 -24.44 -2.33 11.86
N GLU A 88 -24.64 -3.62 11.63
CA GLU A 88 -23.84 -4.71 12.20
C GLU A 88 -22.46 -4.86 11.55
N LEU A 89 -22.35 -4.62 10.23
CA LEU A 89 -21.06 -4.72 9.54
C LEU A 89 -20.03 -3.76 10.15
N LEU A 90 -18.92 -4.33 10.61
CA LEU A 90 -17.76 -3.59 11.09
C LEU A 90 -17.25 -2.64 9.99
N GLN A 91 -16.72 -1.49 10.40
CA GLN A 91 -16.06 -0.57 9.48
C GLN A 91 -14.79 -1.23 8.94
N SER A 92 -14.94 -1.94 7.82
CA SER A 92 -13.83 -2.59 7.14
C SER A 92 -13.17 -1.57 6.23
N PHE A 93 -12.13 -0.92 6.75
CA PHE A 93 -11.26 -0.03 6.00
C PHE A 93 -9.84 -0.54 6.15
N ASN A 94 -9.18 -0.76 5.02
CA ASN A 94 -7.85 -1.33 4.94
C ASN A 94 -6.92 -0.38 4.21
N ILE A 95 -5.84 0.02 4.87
CA ILE A 95 -4.72 0.69 4.23
C ILE A 95 -3.78 -0.39 3.69
N ILE A 96 -3.51 -0.35 2.40
CA ILE A 96 -2.60 -1.29 1.74
C ILE A 96 -1.48 -0.50 1.11
N ALA A 97 -0.24 -0.89 1.38
CA ALA A 97 0.88 -0.33 0.67
C ALA A 97 0.88 -0.88 -0.78
N GLY A 98 0.94 0.01 -1.76
CA GLY A 98 1.08 -0.37 -3.15
C GLY A 98 2.48 -0.94 -3.42
N ALA A 99 2.57 -1.88 -4.35
CA ALA A 99 3.85 -2.38 -4.82
C ALA A 99 4.69 -1.24 -5.43
N VAL A 100 5.95 -1.14 -5.04
CA VAL A 100 6.93 -0.18 -5.57
C VAL A 100 8.15 -0.92 -6.13
N GLN A 101 8.94 -0.23 -6.95
CA GLN A 101 10.25 -0.74 -7.37
C GLN A 101 11.20 -0.88 -6.17
N ALA A 102 12.19 -1.76 -6.28
CA ALA A 102 13.12 -2.05 -5.18
C ALA A 102 13.81 -0.77 -4.66
N SER A 103 14.33 0.07 -5.55
CA SER A 103 15.00 1.34 -5.19
C SER A 103 14.07 2.38 -4.54
N ASP A 104 12.75 2.28 -4.77
CA ASP A 104 11.74 3.12 -4.11
C ASP A 104 11.28 2.58 -2.76
N ALA A 105 11.43 1.27 -2.54
CA ALA A 105 11.13 0.63 -1.27
C ALA A 105 12.31 0.65 -0.29
N VAL A 106 13.54 0.96 -0.74
CA VAL A 106 14.68 1.12 0.17
C VAL A 106 14.39 2.26 1.14
N ARG A 107 14.31 1.95 2.43
CA ARG A 107 14.17 2.92 3.52
C ARG A 107 15.53 3.30 4.06
N LEU A 108 16.36 3.87 3.19
CA LEU A 108 17.76 4.16 3.50
C LEU A 108 17.90 5.06 4.73
N ALA A 109 17.02 6.07 4.86
CA ALA A 109 17.01 6.95 6.03
C ALA A 109 16.89 6.15 7.33
N ALA A 110 15.93 5.24 7.44
CA ALA A 110 15.75 4.40 8.63
C ALA A 110 16.90 3.42 8.92
N LEU A 111 17.77 3.15 7.94
CA LEU A 111 18.95 2.30 8.14
C LEU A 111 20.19 3.10 8.59
N ILE A 112 20.19 4.40 8.31
CA ILE A 112 21.32 5.32 8.56
C ILE A 112 21.06 6.17 9.81
N ASP A 113 19.80 6.55 10.05
CA ASP A 113 19.29 7.26 11.22
C ASP A 113 19.57 6.44 12.49
N ALA A 114 20.70 6.74 13.12
CA ALA A 114 21.25 5.99 14.23
C ALA A 114 20.61 6.41 15.55
N ASP A 115 20.18 7.69 15.64
CA ASP A 115 19.53 8.24 16.82
C ASP A 115 17.99 8.10 16.80
N GLN A 116 17.42 7.62 15.69
CA GLN A 116 16.00 7.40 15.44
C GLN A 116 15.16 8.68 15.53
N ASN A 117 15.76 9.82 15.17
CA ASN A 117 15.08 11.12 15.17
C ASN A 117 14.18 11.32 13.93
N GLY A 118 14.25 10.42 12.94
CA GLY A 118 13.44 10.45 11.72
C GLY A 118 13.99 11.34 10.60
N SER A 119 15.25 11.79 10.71
CA SER A 119 15.99 12.56 9.72
C SER A 119 17.40 11.99 9.55
N VAL A 120 18.10 12.38 8.49
CA VAL A 120 19.49 11.94 8.23
C VAL A 120 20.41 13.15 8.30
N SER A 121 21.32 13.14 9.27
CA SER A 121 22.39 14.14 9.39
C SER A 121 23.60 13.81 8.52
N GLU A 122 24.46 14.81 8.29
CA GLU A 122 25.75 14.60 7.58
C GLU A 122 26.62 13.54 8.28
N ALA A 123 26.70 13.60 9.61
CA ALA A 123 27.50 12.67 10.41
C ALA A 123 26.99 11.22 10.28
N GLU A 124 25.67 11.02 10.26
CA GLU A 124 25.08 9.70 10.06
C GLU A 124 25.36 9.18 8.66
N LEU A 125 25.23 10.01 7.63
CA LEU A 125 25.55 9.62 6.26
C LEU A 125 27.04 9.24 6.10
N GLN A 126 27.95 10.02 6.70
CA GLN A 126 29.39 9.69 6.69
C GLN A 126 29.70 8.36 7.38
N THR A 127 28.93 7.99 8.41
CA THR A 127 29.06 6.69 9.08
C THR A 127 28.24 5.57 8.44
N ALA A 128 27.45 5.86 7.39
CA ALA A 128 26.54 4.91 6.77
C ALA A 128 27.24 3.65 6.29
N ARG A 129 28.46 3.75 5.75
CA ARG A 129 29.26 2.57 5.34
C ARG A 129 29.49 1.59 6.50
N HIS A 130 29.68 2.11 7.71
CA HIS A 130 29.86 1.29 8.91
C HIS A 130 28.54 0.70 9.42
N SER A 131 27.47 1.51 9.39
CA SER A 131 26.13 1.11 9.84
C SER A 131 25.50 0.06 8.91
N LEU A 132 25.72 0.21 7.60
CA LEU A 132 25.18 -0.65 6.55
C LEU A 132 26.02 -1.91 6.28
N ARG A 133 27.22 -2.05 6.86
CA ARG A 133 28.12 -3.21 6.62
C ARG A 133 27.44 -4.58 6.68
N PHE A 134 26.45 -4.77 7.54
CA PHE A 134 25.74 -6.06 7.66
C PHE A 134 24.73 -6.31 6.54
N ARG A 135 24.53 -5.33 5.65
CA ARG A 135 23.68 -5.40 4.48
C ARG A 135 24.45 -5.67 3.19
N ASP A 136 25.76 -5.42 3.16
CA ASP A 136 26.65 -5.83 2.06
C ASP A 136 26.79 -7.35 2.11
N LEU A 137 25.99 -8.05 1.31
CA LEU A 137 25.86 -9.51 1.38
C LEU A 137 26.91 -10.22 0.53
N ASP A 138 27.37 -9.58 -0.54
CA ASP A 138 28.43 -10.11 -1.41
C ASP A 138 29.84 -9.56 -1.10
N ASP A 139 29.95 -8.69 -0.08
CA ASP A 139 31.19 -8.09 0.45
C ASP A 139 31.98 -7.34 -0.64
N ASP A 140 31.24 -6.65 -1.51
CA ASP A 140 31.78 -5.88 -2.63
C ASP A 140 31.89 -4.36 -2.36
N GLN A 141 31.58 -3.94 -1.12
CA GLN A 141 31.67 -2.57 -0.61
C GLN A 141 30.70 -1.57 -1.25
N THR A 142 29.77 -2.04 -2.08
CA THR A 142 28.64 -1.24 -2.55
C THR A 142 27.36 -1.75 -1.90
N PHE A 143 26.27 -0.99 -2.06
CA PHE A 143 24.97 -1.42 -1.58
C PHE A 143 23.95 -1.36 -2.70
N THR A 144 23.52 -2.53 -3.18
CA THR A 144 22.41 -2.63 -4.12
C THR A 144 21.09 -2.32 -3.43
N ALA A 145 20.08 -1.93 -4.21
CA ALA A 145 18.73 -1.79 -3.66
C ALA A 145 18.23 -3.08 -2.99
N ALA A 146 18.60 -4.26 -3.53
CA ALA A 146 18.20 -5.57 -3.02
C ALA A 146 18.75 -5.88 -1.62
N GLU A 147 20.00 -5.50 -1.36
CA GLU A 147 20.71 -5.67 -0.08
C GLU A 147 20.19 -4.77 1.04
N LEU A 148 19.79 -3.56 0.66
CA LEU A 148 19.23 -2.60 1.60
C LEU A 148 17.76 -2.89 1.94
N MET A 149 17.11 -3.83 1.23
CA MET A 149 15.75 -4.25 1.56
C MET A 149 15.71 -5.09 2.85
N PRO A 150 14.57 -5.12 3.56
CA PRO A 150 14.32 -6.13 4.58
C PRO A 150 14.47 -7.54 3.99
N PHE A 151 15.07 -8.46 4.75
CA PHE A 151 15.35 -9.84 4.32
C PHE A 151 14.09 -10.52 3.76
N ARG A 152 14.20 -11.09 2.56
CA ARG A 152 13.13 -11.84 1.86
C ARG A 152 13.41 -13.34 1.89
N ASP A 153 12.36 -14.15 1.89
CA ASP A 153 12.49 -15.57 1.55
C ASP A 153 12.91 -15.71 0.07
N PRO A 154 14.09 -16.29 -0.23
CA PRO A 154 14.61 -16.42 -1.59
C PRO A 154 13.75 -17.29 -2.51
N ARG A 155 12.71 -17.97 -2.00
CA ARG A 155 11.75 -18.72 -2.81
C ARG A 155 10.70 -17.84 -3.49
N ASN A 156 10.61 -16.56 -3.13
CA ASN A 156 9.61 -15.63 -3.67
C ASN A 156 10.23 -14.41 -4.37
N GLN A 157 11.14 -14.67 -5.32
CA GLN A 157 11.86 -13.64 -6.09
C GLN A 157 10.94 -12.80 -7.00
N GLN A 158 9.72 -13.26 -7.28
CA GLN A 158 8.78 -12.62 -8.20
C GLN A 158 7.80 -11.64 -7.53
N ALA A 159 7.83 -11.51 -6.19
CA ALA A 159 6.95 -10.59 -5.48
C ALA A 159 7.50 -9.15 -5.57
N ALA A 160 6.69 -8.24 -6.14
CA ALA A 160 6.96 -6.81 -6.05
C ALA A 160 7.09 -6.37 -4.58
N VAL A 161 7.84 -5.30 -4.31
CA VAL A 161 8.05 -4.86 -2.93
C VAL A 161 6.82 -4.12 -2.45
N VAL A 162 6.11 -4.75 -1.53
CA VAL A 162 5.04 -4.12 -0.76
C VAL A 162 5.71 -3.49 0.45
N PRO A 163 5.72 -2.15 0.58
CA PRO A 163 6.15 -1.49 1.82
C PRO A 163 5.34 -2.04 3.00
N ASP A 164 5.94 -2.11 4.19
CA ASP A 164 5.17 -2.44 5.38
C ASP A 164 4.16 -1.30 5.66
N VAL A 165 2.90 -1.65 5.89
CA VAL A 165 1.83 -0.71 6.23
C VAL A 165 2.19 0.06 7.51
N ALA A 166 2.92 -0.58 8.43
CA ALA A 166 3.38 0.04 9.69
C ALA A 166 4.31 1.25 9.48
N ASN A 167 4.92 1.38 8.30
CA ASN A 167 5.90 2.42 7.98
C ASN A 167 5.38 3.49 7.01
N LEU A 168 4.08 3.49 6.70
CA LEU A 168 3.46 4.58 5.93
C LEU A 168 3.12 5.75 6.87
N PRO A 169 3.20 7.01 6.42
CA PRO A 169 2.81 8.17 7.23
C PRO A 169 1.28 8.31 7.39
N PHE A 170 0.51 7.30 6.95
CA PHE A 170 -0.93 7.26 7.01
C PHE A 170 -1.36 6.19 7.99
N VAL A 171 -2.04 6.61 9.06
CA VAL A 171 -2.55 5.73 10.10
C VAL A 171 -4.05 5.88 10.17
N GLN A 172 -4.75 4.75 10.17
CA GLN A 172 -6.19 4.69 10.41
C GLN A 172 -6.45 4.61 11.91
N LEU A 173 -7.46 5.34 12.37
CA LEU A 173 -7.92 5.38 13.76
C LEU A 173 -9.30 4.71 13.86
N SER A 174 -9.36 3.40 13.63
CA SER A 174 -10.62 2.63 13.61
C SER A 174 -11.01 2.02 14.95
N ASP A 175 -10.02 1.69 15.77
CA ASP A 175 -10.17 0.91 16.99
C ASP A 175 -9.21 1.37 18.08
N ASP A 176 -9.49 0.97 19.32
CA ASP A 176 -8.72 1.37 20.49
C ASP A 176 -7.23 1.00 20.40
N ASP A 177 -6.89 -0.13 19.76
CA ASP A 177 -5.49 -0.54 19.61
C ASP A 177 -4.77 0.31 18.56
N SER A 178 -5.45 0.65 17.45
CA SER A 178 -4.93 1.58 16.44
C SER A 178 -4.68 2.98 17.03
N ILE A 179 -5.60 3.46 17.88
CA ILE A 179 -5.48 4.74 18.57
C ILE A 179 -4.30 4.74 19.55
N ARG A 180 -4.15 3.68 20.36
CA ARG A 180 -3.00 3.53 21.27
C ARG A 180 -1.67 3.52 20.53
N ARG A 181 -1.57 2.73 19.45
CA ARG A 181 -0.36 2.68 18.60
C ARG A 181 -0.05 4.05 18.00
N ALA A 182 -1.05 4.77 17.51
CA ALA A 182 -0.86 6.11 16.94
C ALA A 182 -0.41 7.12 18.00
N ALA A 183 -1.00 7.11 19.19
CA ALA A 183 -0.60 7.98 20.30
C ALA A 183 0.88 7.75 20.70
N ASP A 184 1.27 6.49 20.89
CA ASP A 184 2.65 6.14 21.24
C ASP A 184 3.64 6.55 20.13
N GLN A 185 3.27 6.38 18.85
CA GLN A 185 4.09 6.83 17.72
C GLN A 185 4.24 8.36 17.68
N ILE A 186 3.15 9.10 17.94
CA ILE A 186 3.17 10.57 17.99
C ILE A 186 4.09 11.06 19.11
N VAL A 187 3.99 10.48 20.32
CA VAL A 187 4.88 10.81 21.44
C VAL A 187 6.32 10.44 21.14
N LYS A 188 6.56 9.27 20.56
CA LYS A 188 7.93 8.83 20.24
C LYS A 188 8.59 9.76 19.22
N ARG A 189 7.85 10.20 18.20
CA ARG A 189 8.41 10.98 17.08
C ARG A 189 8.49 12.48 17.36
N TYR A 190 7.52 13.02 18.09
CA TYR A 190 7.36 14.47 18.26
C TYR A 190 7.44 14.94 19.72
N GLY A 191 7.54 14.02 20.66
CA GLY A 191 7.52 14.32 22.09
C GLY A 191 8.87 14.73 22.65
N LYS A 192 8.81 15.51 23.73
CA LYS A 192 9.93 15.79 24.64
C LYS A 192 9.51 15.35 26.03
N ASP A 193 10.38 14.62 26.73
CA ASP A 193 10.11 14.08 28.08
C ASP A 193 8.82 13.24 28.17
N GLY A 194 8.46 12.53 27.10
CA GLY A 194 7.26 11.67 27.05
C GLY A 194 5.94 12.42 26.82
N ALA A 195 5.98 13.68 26.43
CA ALA A 195 4.80 14.48 26.12
C ALA A 195 4.99 15.31 24.84
N VAL A 196 3.89 15.60 24.13
CA VAL A 196 3.89 16.37 22.88
C VAL A 196 3.24 17.73 23.12
N SER A 197 3.89 18.80 22.65
CA SER A 197 3.30 20.15 22.71
C SER A 197 2.14 20.29 21.72
N ARG A 198 1.06 20.95 22.14
CA ARG A 198 -0.12 21.23 21.29
C ARG A 198 0.22 21.90 19.97
N THR A 199 1.24 22.76 19.96
CA THR A 199 1.70 23.47 18.76
C THR A 199 2.12 22.50 17.66
N VAL A 200 2.66 21.34 18.03
CA VAL A 200 3.06 20.30 17.08
C VAL A 200 1.85 19.63 16.42
N LEU A 201 0.73 19.55 17.13
CA LEU A 201 -0.53 18.99 16.62
C LEU A 201 -1.30 19.97 15.71
N ARG A 202 -0.89 21.25 15.66
CA ARG A 202 -1.45 22.32 14.81
C ARG A 202 -2.97 22.53 14.94
N LEU A 203 -3.49 22.27 16.15
CA LEU A 203 -4.91 22.38 16.48
C LEU A 203 -5.39 23.84 16.55
N SER A 204 -6.70 24.04 16.44
CA SER A 204 -7.34 25.35 16.58
C SER A 204 -7.15 25.94 17.99
N GLU A 205 -6.99 27.26 18.09
CA GLU A 205 -6.85 28.00 19.36
C GLU A 205 -8.12 27.98 20.24
N SER A 206 -9.24 27.50 19.71
CA SER A 206 -10.57 27.54 20.35
C SER A 206 -10.80 26.51 21.48
N GLU A 207 -9.87 25.57 21.68
CA GLU A 207 -9.99 24.46 22.63
C GLU A 207 -9.18 24.73 23.93
N PRO A 208 -9.81 24.82 25.12
CA PRO A 208 -9.10 24.96 26.38
C PRO A 208 -8.56 23.61 26.85
N SER A 209 -7.36 23.22 26.39
CA SER A 209 -6.67 22.01 26.89
C SER A 209 -5.16 22.23 27.09
N GLN A 210 -4.55 21.36 27.93
CA GLN A 210 -3.17 21.44 28.44
C GLN A 210 -2.12 21.68 27.34
N GLU A 211 -1.17 22.62 27.54
CA GLU A 211 -0.09 22.96 26.59
C GLU A 211 0.76 21.77 26.12
N SER A 212 0.82 20.71 26.92
CA SER A 212 1.53 19.46 26.63
C SER A 212 0.62 18.27 26.93
N MET A 213 0.64 17.26 26.06
CA MET A 213 -0.21 16.08 26.12
C MET A 213 0.65 14.83 26.27
N THR A 214 0.36 13.99 27.26
CA THR A 214 0.97 12.67 27.42
C THR A 214 0.33 11.65 26.46
N SER A 215 0.89 10.42 26.38
CA SER A 215 0.29 9.36 25.54
C SER A 215 -1.18 9.07 25.93
N ASN A 216 -1.52 9.10 27.22
CA ASN A 216 -2.90 8.90 27.66
C ASN A 216 -3.84 10.02 27.22
N ASP A 217 -3.39 11.28 27.30
CA ASP A 217 -4.17 12.43 26.86
C ASP A 217 -4.39 12.40 25.35
N LEU A 218 -3.37 11.95 24.59
CA LEU A 218 -3.48 11.73 23.14
C LEU A 218 -4.46 10.60 22.80
N ILE A 219 -4.49 9.51 23.56
CA ILE A 219 -5.48 8.44 23.34
C ILE A 219 -6.90 8.97 23.47
N GLU A 220 -7.18 9.78 24.50
CA GLU A 220 -8.52 10.39 24.67
C GLU A 220 -8.85 11.36 23.53
N PHE A 221 -7.89 12.19 23.14
CA PHE A 221 -8.06 13.14 22.02
C PHE A 221 -8.30 12.44 20.68
N LEU A 222 -7.52 11.42 20.35
CA LEU A 222 -7.59 10.70 19.07
C LEU A 222 -8.89 9.90 18.89
N ARG A 223 -9.69 9.71 19.94
CA ARG A 223 -11.05 9.12 19.81
C ARG A 223 -12.02 10.05 19.09
N ASN A 224 -11.83 11.36 19.20
CA ASN A 224 -12.65 12.36 18.51
C ASN A 224 -11.83 13.64 18.28
N PRO A 225 -10.84 13.60 17.38
CA PRO A 225 -9.95 14.73 17.15
C PRO A 225 -10.66 15.84 16.39
N ASP A 226 -10.21 17.07 16.57
CA ASP A 226 -10.52 18.15 15.64
C ASP A 226 -9.87 17.86 14.28
N HIS A 227 -10.72 17.79 13.25
CA HIS A 227 -10.30 17.44 11.90
C HIS A 227 -9.78 18.68 11.17
N HIS A 228 -8.61 18.52 10.54
CA HIS A 228 -8.02 19.54 9.68
C HIS A 228 -8.61 19.48 8.26
N LEU A 229 -8.96 18.27 7.82
CA LEU A 229 -9.47 17.97 6.49
C LEU A 229 -10.75 17.13 6.62
N HIS A 230 -11.79 17.47 5.86
CA HIS A 230 -12.96 16.61 5.65
C HIS A 230 -12.96 16.17 4.18
N LEU A 231 -12.79 14.87 3.94
CA LEU A 231 -12.78 14.29 2.61
C LEU A 231 -14.11 13.60 2.34
N HIS A 232 -14.80 14.04 1.30
CA HIS A 232 -16.03 13.42 0.82
C HIS A 232 -15.71 12.61 -0.44
N VAL A 233 -15.58 11.29 -0.29
CA VAL A 233 -15.30 10.37 -1.39
C VAL A 233 -16.61 9.75 -1.87
N GLN A 234 -17.00 10.11 -3.08
CA GLN A 234 -18.18 9.58 -3.76
C GLN A 234 -17.72 8.50 -4.73
N LEU A 235 -17.78 7.24 -4.33
CA LEU A 235 -17.51 6.13 -5.23
C LEU A 235 -18.74 5.86 -6.10
N ALA A 236 -18.51 5.32 -7.28
CA ALA A 236 -19.57 4.86 -8.16
C ALA A 236 -19.31 3.42 -8.59
N ASP A 237 -20.39 2.65 -8.72
CA ASP A 237 -20.28 1.29 -9.27
C ASP A 237 -19.93 1.33 -10.76
N ALA A 238 -20.42 2.36 -11.46
CA ALA A 238 -20.08 2.67 -12.84
C ALA A 238 -18.64 3.21 -12.97
N ALA A 239 -18.00 2.88 -14.09
CA ALA A 239 -16.64 3.34 -14.37
C ALA A 239 -16.57 4.87 -14.55
N ASN A 240 -15.49 5.49 -14.07
CA ASN A 240 -15.19 6.91 -14.20
C ASN A 240 -16.26 7.87 -13.66
N ALA A 241 -17.15 7.39 -12.78
CA ALA A 241 -18.18 8.21 -12.16
C ALA A 241 -17.87 8.57 -10.69
N SER A 242 -16.81 8.02 -10.11
CA SER A 242 -16.37 8.40 -8.77
C SER A 242 -15.82 9.81 -8.72
N ASP A 243 -15.98 10.47 -7.58
CA ASP A 243 -15.47 11.80 -7.31
C ASP A 243 -14.86 11.91 -5.90
N VAL A 244 -14.09 12.96 -5.69
CA VAL A 244 -13.52 13.31 -4.39
C VAL A 244 -13.57 14.82 -4.19
N GLU A 245 -14.18 15.22 -3.08
CA GLU A 245 -14.23 16.60 -2.63
C GLU A 245 -13.49 16.72 -1.29
N ILE A 246 -12.91 17.88 -1.03
CA ILE A 246 -12.18 18.15 0.21
C ILE A 246 -12.55 19.52 0.76
N GLU A 247 -12.83 19.55 2.05
CA GLU A 247 -12.98 20.77 2.82
C GLU A 247 -11.80 20.92 3.78
N ILE A 248 -11.11 22.06 3.70
CA ILE A 248 -9.96 22.37 4.56
C ILE A 248 -10.40 23.36 5.63
N ALA A 249 -10.21 22.97 6.90
CA ALA A 249 -10.53 23.81 8.05
C ALA A 249 -9.78 25.15 7.98
N PRO A 250 -10.37 26.28 8.44
CA PRO A 250 -9.76 27.61 8.26
C PRO A 250 -8.33 27.73 8.78
N HIS A 251 -8.02 27.14 9.94
CA HIS A 251 -6.69 27.13 10.53
C HIS A 251 -5.71 26.24 9.75
N ALA A 252 -6.19 25.19 9.09
CA ALA A 252 -5.36 24.27 8.31
C ALA A 252 -4.93 24.86 6.96
N ARG A 253 -5.60 25.92 6.46
CA ARG A 253 -5.26 26.56 5.17
C ARG A 253 -3.86 27.21 5.14
N THR A 254 -3.20 27.36 6.29
CA THR A 254 -1.83 27.87 6.34
C THR A 254 -0.80 26.82 5.93
N PHE A 255 -1.13 25.54 6.04
CA PHE A 255 -0.22 24.43 5.73
C PHE A 255 -0.83 23.35 4.81
N CYS A 256 -2.13 23.40 4.54
CA CYS A 256 -2.81 22.54 3.58
C CYS A 256 -3.38 23.35 2.42
N SER A 257 -3.19 22.85 1.19
CA SER A 257 -3.84 23.36 -0.02
C SER A 257 -4.35 22.20 -0.87
N ALA A 258 -5.43 22.43 -1.62
CA ALA A 258 -6.02 21.42 -2.49
C ALA A 258 -6.42 22.03 -3.84
N GLU A 259 -6.15 21.27 -4.90
CA GLU A 259 -6.52 21.60 -6.27
C GLU A 259 -7.20 20.38 -6.92
N SER A 260 -8.44 20.57 -7.36
CA SER A 260 -9.14 19.54 -8.14
C SER A 260 -8.61 19.58 -9.58
N GLU A 261 -8.01 18.48 -10.04
CA GLU A 261 -7.53 18.39 -11.43
C GLU A 261 -8.65 18.01 -12.39
N ARG A 262 -9.39 16.97 -12.02
CA ARG A 262 -10.49 16.39 -12.78
C ARG A 262 -11.32 15.50 -11.85
N ARG A 263 -12.52 15.13 -12.31
CA ARG A 263 -13.42 14.23 -11.56
C ARG A 263 -12.68 13.00 -11.02
N GLY A 264 -12.79 12.77 -9.71
CA GLY A 264 -12.17 11.65 -9.01
C GLY A 264 -10.66 11.78 -8.80
N ARG A 265 -10.04 12.93 -9.09
CA ARG A 265 -8.61 13.18 -8.83
C ARG A 265 -8.37 14.57 -8.25
N LEU A 266 -7.73 14.59 -7.09
CA LEU A 266 -7.41 15.81 -6.36
C LEU A 266 -5.95 15.81 -5.93
N LYS A 267 -5.27 16.94 -6.12
CA LYS A 267 -3.94 17.19 -5.58
C LYS A 267 -4.09 17.91 -4.25
N LEU A 268 -3.69 17.25 -3.18
CA LEU A 268 -3.55 17.82 -1.84
C LEU A 268 -2.07 18.11 -1.61
N SER A 269 -1.74 19.24 -1.00
CA SER A 269 -0.39 19.54 -0.53
C SER A 269 -0.45 19.85 0.96
N ILE A 270 0.43 19.21 1.73
CA ILE A 270 0.58 19.41 3.18
C ILE A 270 2.04 19.79 3.43
N ASP A 271 2.32 21.03 3.86
CA ASP A 271 3.70 21.53 4.04
C ASP A 271 4.61 21.20 2.83
N ASP A 272 4.13 21.48 1.61
CA ASP A 272 4.77 21.15 0.33
C ASP A 272 4.87 19.66 -0.03
N MET A 273 4.41 18.74 0.82
CA MET A 273 4.31 17.32 0.50
C MET A 273 3.11 17.09 -0.45
N PRO A 274 3.35 16.70 -1.72
CA PRO A 274 2.27 16.49 -2.66
C PRO A 274 1.63 15.12 -2.47
N ILE A 275 0.31 15.10 -2.42
CA ILE A 275 -0.54 13.92 -2.25
C ILE A 275 -1.57 13.89 -3.38
N ASP A 276 -1.44 12.94 -4.30
CA ASP A 276 -2.39 12.67 -5.38
C ASP A 276 -3.49 11.72 -4.88
N LEU A 277 -4.65 12.28 -4.54
CA LEU A 277 -5.83 11.54 -4.11
C LEU A 277 -6.65 11.12 -5.33
N ARG A 278 -6.97 9.82 -5.41
CA ARG A 278 -7.77 9.25 -6.48
C ARG A 278 -8.92 8.42 -5.93
N ALA A 279 -10.14 8.79 -6.29
CA ALA A 279 -11.32 7.97 -6.06
C ALA A 279 -11.49 6.97 -7.21
N ARG A 280 -11.45 5.66 -6.92
CA ARG A 280 -11.57 4.60 -7.91
C ARG A 280 -12.82 3.75 -7.65
N GLY A 281 -13.82 3.96 -8.50
CA GLY A 281 -14.98 3.09 -8.64
C GLY A 281 -14.87 2.18 -9.87
N GLY A 282 -16.01 1.84 -10.46
CA GLY A 282 -16.06 1.01 -11.66
C GLY A 282 -15.97 -0.49 -11.38
N SER A 283 -16.36 -0.92 -10.18
CA SER A 283 -16.38 -2.34 -9.81
C SER A 283 -17.35 -3.15 -10.69
N GLN A 284 -18.41 -2.53 -11.24
CA GLN A 284 -19.29 -3.17 -12.21
C GLN A 284 -18.55 -3.73 -13.42
N GLY A 285 -17.65 -2.95 -14.03
CA GLY A 285 -16.89 -3.40 -15.20
C GLY A 285 -16.01 -4.60 -14.87
N ALA A 286 -15.39 -4.61 -13.68
CA ALA A 286 -14.59 -5.73 -13.21
C ALA A 286 -15.45 -6.98 -12.94
N ARG A 287 -16.63 -6.82 -12.32
CA ARG A 287 -17.58 -7.93 -12.10
C ARG A 287 -18.05 -8.52 -13.43
N THR A 288 -18.47 -7.69 -14.37
CA THR A 288 -18.92 -8.13 -15.70
C THR A 288 -17.80 -8.84 -16.48
N MET A 289 -16.57 -8.32 -16.44
CA MET A 289 -15.41 -9.00 -17.04
C MET A 289 -15.24 -10.40 -16.43
N MET A 290 -15.34 -10.51 -15.10
CA MET A 290 -15.13 -11.77 -14.40
C MET A 290 -16.20 -12.82 -14.69
N VAL A 291 -17.46 -12.40 -14.65
CA VAL A 291 -18.60 -13.23 -15.02
C VAL A 291 -18.42 -13.74 -16.45
N ASN A 292 -18.11 -12.86 -17.40
CA ASN A 292 -17.90 -13.25 -18.80
C ASN A 292 -16.74 -14.23 -18.96
N PHE A 293 -15.64 -14.03 -18.23
CA PHE A 293 -14.49 -14.92 -18.25
C PHE A 293 -14.86 -16.34 -17.79
N LEU A 294 -15.57 -16.46 -16.65
CA LEU A 294 -15.99 -17.77 -16.14
C LEU A 294 -17.07 -18.42 -17.00
N LEU A 295 -18.02 -17.65 -17.54
CA LEU A 295 -19.02 -18.18 -18.46
C LEU A 295 -18.39 -18.72 -19.76
N GLN A 296 -17.30 -18.11 -20.24
CA GLN A 296 -16.55 -18.63 -21.38
C GLN A 296 -15.82 -19.94 -21.04
N ARG A 297 -15.26 -20.05 -19.83
CA ARG A 297 -14.64 -21.28 -19.32
C ARG A 297 -15.67 -22.39 -19.14
N MET A 298 -16.82 -22.08 -18.55
CA MET A 298 -17.95 -23.00 -18.37
C MET A 298 -18.34 -23.64 -19.71
N ALA A 299 -18.51 -22.84 -20.77
CA ALA A 299 -18.84 -23.35 -22.10
C ALA A 299 -17.73 -24.22 -22.74
N THR A 300 -16.50 -24.14 -22.23
CA THR A 300 -15.38 -24.99 -22.68
C THR A 300 -15.36 -26.32 -21.95
N PHE A 301 -15.84 -26.36 -20.70
CA PHE A 301 -15.87 -27.56 -19.85
C PHE A 301 -17.16 -28.37 -19.97
N ASP A 302 -18.26 -27.72 -20.40
CA ASP A 302 -19.52 -28.34 -20.82
C ASP A 302 -19.27 -29.22 -22.06
N SER A 303 -18.82 -30.45 -21.80
CA SER A 303 -18.30 -31.36 -22.81
C SER A 303 -19.43 -32.01 -23.59
N ASP A 304 -20.56 -32.23 -22.91
CA ASP A 304 -21.77 -32.81 -23.47
C ASP A 304 -22.69 -31.77 -24.12
N LYS A 305 -22.39 -30.46 -23.96
CA LYS A 305 -23.15 -29.32 -24.49
C LYS A 305 -24.57 -29.29 -23.97
N SER A 306 -24.77 -29.74 -22.75
CA SER A 306 -26.05 -29.76 -22.06
C SER A 306 -26.53 -28.35 -21.69
N GLY A 307 -25.62 -27.37 -21.66
CA GLY A 307 -25.92 -25.97 -21.32
C GLY A 307 -25.85 -25.66 -19.82
N TYR A 308 -25.48 -26.65 -19.01
CA TYR A 308 -25.17 -26.55 -17.59
C TYR A 308 -23.88 -27.33 -17.30
N LEU A 309 -23.31 -27.20 -16.10
CA LEU A 309 -22.24 -28.08 -15.64
C LEU A 309 -22.77 -29.04 -14.58
N SER A 310 -22.43 -30.30 -14.73
CA SER A 310 -22.63 -31.31 -13.70
C SER A 310 -21.52 -31.27 -12.64
N GLU A 311 -21.72 -31.98 -11.53
CA GLU A 311 -20.72 -32.13 -10.47
C GLU A 311 -19.38 -32.71 -11.00
N ASP A 312 -19.44 -33.61 -11.98
CA ASP A 312 -18.25 -34.21 -12.60
C ASP A 312 -17.43 -33.22 -13.44
N GLU A 313 -18.06 -32.19 -14.00
CA GLU A 313 -17.40 -31.18 -14.85
C GLU A 313 -16.95 -29.94 -14.06
N PHE A 314 -17.48 -29.76 -12.85
CA PHE A 314 -17.17 -28.64 -11.97
C PHE A 314 -15.70 -28.53 -11.53
N PRO A 315 -14.91 -29.60 -11.28
CA PRO A 315 -13.54 -29.48 -10.79
C PRO A 315 -12.64 -28.61 -11.68
N ALA A 316 -12.87 -28.62 -13.00
CA ALA A 316 -12.13 -27.77 -13.94
C ALA A 316 -12.49 -26.28 -13.80
N LEU A 317 -13.76 -25.97 -13.53
CA LEU A 317 -14.21 -24.62 -13.22
C LEU A 317 -13.71 -24.18 -11.84
N GLN A 318 -13.78 -25.05 -10.84
CA GLN A 318 -13.28 -24.82 -9.49
C GLN A 318 -11.79 -24.45 -9.51
N GLN A 319 -10.96 -25.18 -10.27
CA GLN A 319 -9.55 -24.87 -10.43
C GLN A 319 -9.32 -23.49 -11.06
N ALA A 320 -10.09 -23.13 -12.08
CA ALA A 320 -10.02 -21.80 -12.69
C ALA A 320 -10.40 -20.69 -11.69
N MET A 321 -11.41 -20.92 -10.85
CA MET A 321 -11.83 -19.99 -9.79
C MET A 321 -10.77 -19.85 -8.70
N SER A 322 -10.18 -20.96 -8.24
CA SER A 322 -9.16 -20.92 -7.19
C SER A 322 -7.84 -20.32 -7.67
N GLU A 323 -7.35 -20.71 -8.85
CA GLU A 323 -6.04 -20.27 -9.36
C GLU A 323 -6.07 -18.85 -9.92
N GLN A 324 -7.08 -18.52 -10.75
CA GLN A 324 -7.12 -17.22 -11.41
C GLN A 324 -7.88 -16.17 -10.63
N LEU A 325 -8.84 -16.54 -9.77
CA LEU A 325 -9.69 -15.57 -9.05
C LEU A 325 -9.49 -15.57 -7.55
N GLN A 326 -8.83 -16.60 -7.01
CA GLN A 326 -8.66 -16.83 -5.57
C GLN A 326 -10.00 -16.92 -4.84
N ILE A 327 -11.02 -17.43 -5.53
CA ILE A 327 -12.34 -17.69 -4.95
C ILE A 327 -12.40 -19.19 -4.65
N ALA A 328 -12.55 -19.54 -3.38
CA ALA A 328 -12.85 -20.91 -2.97
C ALA A 328 -14.35 -21.15 -3.15
N ALA A 329 -14.71 -22.14 -3.96
CA ALA A 329 -16.09 -22.47 -4.25
C ALA A 329 -16.24 -23.99 -4.30
N ASP A 330 -17.27 -24.50 -3.64
CA ASP A 330 -17.69 -25.90 -3.73
C ASP A 330 -18.97 -25.99 -4.56
N PHE A 331 -19.22 -27.13 -5.19
CA PHE A 331 -20.35 -27.31 -6.11
C PHE A 331 -21.68 -26.86 -5.48
N GLY A 332 -22.01 -27.38 -4.29
CA GLY A 332 -23.25 -27.04 -3.57
C GLY A 332 -23.33 -25.59 -3.07
N THR A 333 -22.24 -24.82 -3.11
CA THR A 333 -22.27 -23.38 -2.79
C THR A 333 -22.58 -22.50 -4.00
N VAL A 334 -22.31 -23.02 -5.20
CA VAL A 334 -22.60 -22.36 -6.49
C VAL A 334 -23.97 -22.80 -7.00
N ASP A 335 -24.35 -24.06 -6.77
CA ASP A 335 -25.69 -24.59 -7.02
C ASP A 335 -26.65 -24.06 -5.95
N ILE A 336 -27.09 -22.81 -6.16
CA ILE A 336 -28.00 -22.10 -5.25
C ILE A 336 -29.33 -22.83 -5.15
N ASN A 337 -29.70 -23.53 -6.22
CA ASN A 337 -31.04 -24.04 -6.38
C ASN A 337 -31.19 -25.49 -5.90
N GLY A 338 -30.09 -26.24 -5.88
CA GLY A 338 -29.95 -27.59 -5.35
C GLY A 338 -30.44 -28.67 -6.33
N ASP A 339 -30.48 -28.37 -7.63
CA ASP A 339 -30.94 -29.31 -8.66
C ASP A 339 -29.80 -30.12 -9.31
N GLU A 340 -28.58 -29.99 -8.78
CA GLU A 340 -27.38 -30.65 -9.29
C GLU A 340 -27.00 -30.19 -10.71
N MET A 341 -27.52 -29.03 -11.16
CA MET A 341 -27.29 -28.48 -12.49
C MET A 341 -26.80 -27.04 -12.42
N LEU A 342 -25.48 -26.82 -12.54
CA LEU A 342 -24.93 -25.46 -12.52
C LEU A 342 -25.24 -24.70 -13.80
N LEU A 343 -26.18 -23.77 -13.70
CA LEU A 343 -26.59 -22.89 -14.79
C LEU A 343 -25.76 -21.60 -14.81
N ARG A 344 -25.71 -20.95 -15.98
CA ARG A 344 -25.00 -19.66 -16.16
C ARG A 344 -25.43 -18.58 -15.17
N ASP A 345 -26.73 -18.55 -14.88
CA ASP A 345 -27.33 -17.57 -13.95
C ASP A 345 -26.82 -17.78 -12.52
N GLU A 346 -26.68 -19.03 -12.09
CA GLU A 346 -26.20 -19.37 -10.74
C GLU A 346 -24.72 -19.05 -10.58
N VAL A 347 -23.89 -19.43 -11.57
CA VAL A 347 -22.48 -19.02 -11.62
C VAL A 347 -22.35 -17.51 -11.56
N SER A 348 -23.18 -16.76 -12.31
CA SER A 348 -23.14 -15.30 -12.31
C SER A 348 -23.54 -14.71 -10.95
N ARG A 349 -24.63 -15.19 -10.32
CA ARG A 349 -25.07 -14.74 -9.00
C ARG A 349 -24.03 -15.03 -7.93
N PHE A 350 -23.44 -16.22 -7.97
CA PHE A 350 -22.38 -16.63 -7.05
C PHE A 350 -21.18 -15.67 -7.11
N ILE A 351 -20.67 -15.39 -8.32
CA ILE A 351 -19.52 -14.49 -8.52
C ILE A 351 -19.87 -13.06 -8.09
N GLU A 352 -21.02 -12.55 -8.50
CA GLU A 352 -21.43 -11.17 -8.15
C GLU A 352 -21.57 -11.00 -6.63
N ARG A 353 -22.17 -11.98 -5.95
CA ARG A 353 -22.29 -12.03 -4.48
C ARG A 353 -20.91 -12.03 -3.81
N ASP A 354 -20.01 -12.92 -4.22
CA ASP A 354 -18.69 -13.05 -3.60
C ASP A 354 -17.80 -11.82 -3.85
N MET A 355 -17.87 -11.25 -5.06
CA MET A 355 -17.18 -10.01 -5.39
C MET A 355 -17.71 -8.81 -4.59
N ILE A 356 -19.02 -8.70 -4.38
CA ILE A 356 -19.60 -7.63 -3.56
C ILE A 356 -19.26 -7.81 -2.09
N ALA A 357 -19.22 -9.05 -1.61
CA ALA A 357 -18.72 -9.34 -0.28
C ALA A 357 -17.24 -8.96 -0.13
N THR A 358 -16.42 -9.04 -1.19
CA THR A 358 -15.04 -8.53 -1.20
C THR A 358 -15.01 -7.00 -1.24
N GLN A 359 -15.92 -6.39 -2.01
CA GLN A 359 -16.14 -4.94 -2.07
C GLN A 359 -16.80 -4.37 -0.81
N SER A 360 -17.14 -5.21 0.19
CA SER A 360 -17.59 -4.80 1.53
C SER A 360 -16.48 -4.26 2.42
N GLN A 361 -15.24 -4.23 1.89
CA GLN A 361 -14.13 -3.48 2.49
C GLN A 361 -13.77 -2.26 1.64
N ILE A 362 -13.42 -1.15 2.28
CA ILE A 362 -12.76 -0.03 1.62
C ILE A 362 -11.27 -0.31 1.60
N GLU A 363 -10.66 -0.14 0.43
CA GLU A 363 -9.22 -0.28 0.23
C GLU A 363 -8.62 1.10 -0.09
N VAL A 364 -7.62 1.50 0.69
CA VAL A 364 -6.78 2.66 0.38
C VAL A 364 -5.40 2.16 0.02
N SER A 365 -5.12 2.15 -1.28
CA SER A 365 -3.79 1.82 -1.77
C SER A 365 -2.90 3.06 -1.73
N VAL A 366 -1.84 3.01 -0.93
CA VAL A 366 -0.85 4.08 -0.82
C VAL A 366 0.36 3.72 -1.66
N ARG A 367 0.65 4.50 -2.69
CA ARG A 367 1.92 4.44 -3.40
C ARG A 367 2.78 5.62 -3.01
N GLN A 368 4.03 5.36 -2.70
CA GLN A 368 5.03 6.40 -2.57
C GLN A 368 5.62 6.62 -3.96
N ASP A 369 5.51 7.84 -4.46
CA ASP A 369 6.02 8.27 -5.75
C ASP A 369 6.93 9.47 -5.48
N GLY A 370 8.24 9.29 -5.53
CA GLY A 370 9.14 10.37 -5.11
C GLY A 370 10.60 10.00 -5.27
N LYS A 371 11.46 11.01 -5.13
CA LYS A 371 12.89 10.78 -5.04
C LYS A 371 13.17 10.20 -3.65
N THR A 372 13.59 8.93 -3.59
CA THR A 372 14.10 8.36 -2.35
C THR A 372 15.50 8.85 -2.09
N LEU A 373 15.94 8.82 -0.82
CA LEU A 373 17.33 9.10 -0.45
C LEU A 373 18.30 8.25 -1.29
N PHE A 374 17.96 6.99 -1.54
CA PHE A 374 18.72 6.11 -2.43
C PHE A 374 18.86 6.69 -3.85
N LYS A 375 17.75 7.10 -4.49
CA LYS A 375 17.77 7.67 -5.85
C LYS A 375 18.48 9.02 -5.95
N ILE A 376 18.53 9.78 -4.86
CA ILE A 376 19.24 11.07 -4.84
C ILE A 376 20.74 10.84 -4.69
N LEU A 377 21.14 9.86 -3.87
CA LEU A 377 22.54 9.51 -3.66
C LEU A 377 23.15 8.72 -4.84
N ASP A 378 22.35 7.87 -5.52
CA ASP A 378 22.71 7.15 -6.74
C ASP A 378 22.81 8.13 -7.93
N ALA A 379 23.90 8.89 -7.94
CA ALA A 379 24.13 9.98 -8.88
C ALA A 379 24.41 9.43 -10.29
N ASN A 380 25.06 8.26 -10.38
CA ASN A 380 25.43 7.64 -11.65
C ASN A 380 24.29 6.76 -12.26
N ARG A 381 23.22 6.51 -11.49
CA ARG A 381 22.03 5.70 -11.83
C ARG A 381 22.33 4.24 -12.14
N ASP A 382 23.35 3.68 -11.49
CA ASP A 382 23.72 2.27 -11.63
C ASP A 382 22.89 1.34 -10.72
N ARG A 383 22.01 1.92 -9.89
CA ARG A 383 21.14 1.23 -8.91
C ARG A 383 21.92 0.60 -7.75
N ARG A 384 23.10 1.15 -7.43
CA ARG A 384 23.93 0.83 -6.27
C ARG A 384 24.29 2.14 -5.56
N LEU A 385 24.76 2.02 -4.34
CA LEU A 385 25.40 3.12 -3.64
C LEU A 385 26.87 2.80 -3.45
N SER A 386 27.72 3.55 -4.13
CA SER A 386 29.17 3.43 -3.98
C SER A 386 29.67 4.12 -2.71
N PRO A 387 30.88 3.80 -2.25
CA PRO A 387 31.58 4.56 -1.22
C PRO A 387 31.62 6.07 -1.47
N ARG A 388 31.86 6.49 -2.72
CA ARG A 388 31.93 7.91 -3.10
C ARG A 388 30.57 8.58 -2.96
N GLU A 389 29.51 7.93 -3.45
CA GLU A 389 28.14 8.44 -3.38
C GLU A 389 27.65 8.62 -1.94
N LEU A 390 28.04 7.73 -1.02
CA LEU A 390 27.75 7.90 0.41
C LEU A 390 28.56 9.03 1.06
N ASN A 391 29.84 9.16 0.70
CA ASN A 391 30.73 10.18 1.28
C ASN A 391 30.39 11.60 0.81
N GLU A 392 30.14 11.77 -0.50
CA GLU A 392 29.94 13.08 -1.13
C GLU A 392 28.45 13.44 -1.28
N GLY A 393 27.56 12.46 -1.16
CA GLY A 393 26.14 12.63 -1.47
C GLY A 393 25.40 13.61 -0.57
N PHE A 394 25.91 13.93 0.63
CA PHE A 394 25.31 14.96 1.48
C PHE A 394 25.28 16.34 0.80
N GLN A 395 26.31 16.67 0.01
CA GLN A 395 26.34 17.93 -0.74
C GLN A 395 25.21 18.02 -1.76
N GLN A 396 24.81 16.88 -2.34
CA GLN A 396 23.67 16.80 -3.27
C GLN A 396 22.33 16.93 -2.52
N LEU A 397 22.29 16.50 -1.25
CA LEU A 397 21.12 16.64 -0.39
C LEU A 397 20.92 18.08 0.14
N ALA A 398 21.98 18.89 0.20
CA ALA A 398 21.89 20.28 0.63
C ALA A 398 20.93 21.13 -0.22
N GLU A 399 20.67 20.76 -1.49
CA GLU A 399 19.63 21.42 -2.30
C GLU A 399 18.20 21.13 -1.83
N TYR A 400 18.01 20.08 -1.03
CA TYR A 400 16.73 19.63 -0.50
C TYR A 400 16.50 20.07 0.94
N ASP A 401 17.55 20.45 1.68
CA ASP A 401 17.48 21.06 3.01
C ASP A 401 16.79 22.44 2.90
N ARG A 402 15.49 22.48 3.21
CA ARG A 402 14.69 23.71 3.04
C ARG A 402 14.72 24.58 4.28
N ASN A 403 14.92 23.96 5.44
CA ASN A 403 14.91 24.64 6.72
C ASN A 403 16.33 25.03 7.20
N ASP A 404 17.36 24.64 6.44
CA ASP A 404 18.79 24.91 6.68
C ASP A 404 19.24 24.39 8.05
N ASP A 405 18.67 23.25 8.47
CA ASP A 405 18.98 22.62 9.76
C ASP A 405 20.10 21.57 9.67
N HIS A 406 20.66 21.37 8.47
CA HIS A 406 21.70 20.39 8.15
C HIS A 406 21.29 18.93 8.44
N ASN A 407 19.99 18.65 8.48
CA ASN A 407 19.43 17.32 8.50
C ASN A 407 18.40 17.21 7.38
N ILE A 408 18.31 16.00 6.81
CA ILE A 408 17.40 15.76 5.70
C ILE A 408 16.27 14.85 6.20
N SER A 409 15.10 15.43 6.34
CA SER A 409 13.88 14.72 6.67
C SER A 409 13.22 14.10 5.42
N GLU A 410 12.39 13.05 5.59
CA GLU A 410 11.64 12.47 4.47
C GLU A 410 10.71 13.48 3.75
N SER A 411 10.27 14.51 4.48
CA SER A 411 9.49 15.64 3.96
C SER A 411 10.26 16.51 2.96
N GLU A 412 11.57 16.63 3.13
CA GLU A 412 12.45 17.49 2.32
C GLU A 412 12.87 16.84 1.01
N LEU A 413 12.94 15.51 0.98
CA LEU A 413 13.28 14.71 -0.22
C LEU A 413 12.24 14.83 -1.35
N GLY A 414 11.14 15.58 -1.15
CA GLY A 414 10.09 15.76 -2.15
C GLY A 414 9.29 14.48 -2.38
N THR A 415 9.16 13.66 -1.33
CA THR A 415 8.33 12.46 -1.35
C THR A 415 6.89 12.83 -1.69
N ALA A 416 6.38 12.34 -2.82
CA ALA A 416 4.95 12.41 -3.11
C ALA A 416 4.28 11.09 -2.74
N TYR A 417 2.99 11.18 -2.43
CA TYR A 417 2.16 10.00 -2.22
C TYR A 417 1.00 10.02 -3.20
N ALA A 418 0.64 8.86 -3.72
CA ALA A 418 -0.58 8.66 -4.47
C ALA A 418 -1.49 7.72 -3.67
N LEU A 419 -2.61 8.24 -3.17
CA LEU A 419 -3.61 7.45 -2.46
C LEU A 419 -4.73 7.13 -3.43
N GLN A 420 -5.01 5.85 -3.60
CA GLN A 420 -6.15 5.38 -4.36
C GLN A 420 -7.16 4.78 -3.39
N ILE A 421 -8.29 5.46 -3.25
CA ILE A 421 -9.40 5.06 -2.38
C ILE A 421 -10.45 4.38 -3.26
N GLY A 422 -10.84 3.16 -2.93
CA GLY A 422 -11.84 2.44 -3.69
C GLY A 422 -12.46 1.28 -2.91
N LEU A 423 -13.37 0.59 -3.56
CA LEU A 423 -13.93 -0.66 -3.04
C LEU A 423 -12.88 -1.77 -3.13
N GLY A 424 -12.90 -2.68 -2.14
CA GLY A 424 -12.00 -3.81 -2.04
C GLY A 424 -12.00 -4.65 -3.32
N GLN A 425 -10.80 -5.05 -3.74
CA GLN A 425 -10.59 -5.85 -4.95
C GLN A 425 -9.93 -7.19 -4.61
N THR A 426 -10.24 -8.21 -5.41
CA THR A 426 -9.50 -9.47 -5.36
C THR A 426 -8.05 -9.25 -5.80
N ALA A 427 -7.12 -10.03 -5.24
CA ALA A 427 -5.68 -9.86 -5.52
C ALA A 427 -5.34 -9.99 -7.01
N THR A 428 -6.17 -10.69 -7.79
CA THR A 428 -5.99 -10.90 -9.23
C THR A 428 -6.35 -9.66 -10.05
N LEU A 429 -7.33 -8.88 -9.61
CA LEU A 429 -7.64 -7.56 -10.16
C LEU A 429 -6.64 -6.48 -9.70
N ARG A 430 -5.98 -6.66 -8.55
CA ARG A 430 -4.85 -5.81 -8.15
C ARG A 430 -3.66 -5.91 -9.12
N ILE A 431 -3.53 -7.04 -9.81
CA ILE A 431 -2.37 -7.39 -10.63
C ILE A 431 -2.42 -6.79 -12.06
N ASP A 432 -3.54 -6.18 -12.50
CA ASP A 432 -3.61 -5.64 -13.87
C ASP A 432 -4.17 -4.21 -14.00
N SER A 433 -3.24 -3.26 -14.16
CA SER A 433 -3.27 -2.25 -15.22
C SER A 433 -1.81 -1.87 -15.53
N MET A 434 -1.19 -2.51 -16.53
CA MET A 434 0.18 -2.24 -17.06
C MET A 434 1.39 -2.91 -16.35
N SER A 435 1.23 -3.49 -15.17
CA SER A 435 2.37 -4.03 -14.42
C SER A 435 2.88 -5.39 -14.91
N SER A 436 2.07 -6.21 -15.60
CA SER A 436 2.50 -7.55 -16.02
C SER A 436 3.38 -7.55 -17.28
N MET A 437 3.27 -6.52 -18.12
CA MET A 437 4.06 -6.41 -19.37
C MET A 437 5.41 -5.70 -19.13
N ASN A 438 5.48 -4.73 -18.20
CA ASN A 438 6.76 -4.14 -17.77
C ASN A 438 7.56 -5.03 -16.81
N ARG A 439 6.91 -5.98 -16.11
CA ARG A 439 7.59 -6.88 -15.17
C ARG A 439 8.61 -7.82 -15.83
N MET A 440 8.46 -8.15 -17.12
CA MET A 440 9.45 -8.95 -17.84
C MET A 440 10.68 -8.14 -18.31
N ALA A 441 10.57 -6.80 -18.40
CA ALA A 441 11.64 -5.95 -18.92
C ALA A 441 12.51 -5.30 -17.82
N GLU A 442 12.03 -5.24 -16.58
CA GLU A 442 12.65 -4.43 -15.50
C GLU A 442 13.21 -5.26 -14.33
N GLN A 443 13.15 -6.59 -14.41
CA GLN A 443 13.69 -7.52 -13.40
C GLN A 443 15.15 -7.90 -13.61
N THR A 444 15.87 -7.29 -14.56
CA THR A 444 17.31 -7.46 -14.60
C THR A 444 17.93 -6.64 -13.48
N ASP A 445 18.61 -7.33 -12.56
CA ASP A 445 19.59 -6.75 -11.64
C ASP A 445 20.57 -5.83 -12.39
N ALA A 446 21.26 -4.98 -11.61
CA ALA A 446 22.24 -3.99 -12.03
C ALA A 446 22.87 -4.26 -13.41
N VAL A 447 22.75 -3.29 -14.32
CA VAL A 447 23.48 -3.38 -15.59
C VAL A 447 24.92 -3.03 -15.24
N LEU A 448 25.76 -4.04 -15.01
CA LEU A 448 27.20 -3.84 -14.95
C LEU A 448 27.63 -3.17 -16.26
N PRO A 449 28.08 -1.91 -16.25
CA PRO A 449 28.65 -1.31 -17.43
C PRO A 449 29.91 -2.12 -17.73
N GLY A 450 29.88 -2.92 -18.79
CA GLY A 450 31.03 -3.75 -19.16
C GLY A 450 32.33 -2.92 -19.12
N ILE A 451 33.44 -3.58 -18.79
CA ILE A 451 34.78 -2.98 -18.51
C ILE A 451 35.24 -2.00 -19.60
N GLU A 452 34.70 -2.13 -20.83
CA GLU A 452 34.97 -1.25 -21.97
C GLU A 452 34.45 0.19 -21.81
N GLY A 453 33.52 0.45 -20.88
CA GLY A 453 32.95 1.79 -20.60
C GLY A 453 33.63 2.57 -19.47
N LEU A 454 34.57 1.97 -18.74
CA LEU A 454 35.27 2.60 -17.61
C LEU A 454 36.42 3.50 -18.11
N ALA A 455 36.55 4.69 -17.54
CA ALA A 455 37.65 5.61 -17.81
C ALA A 455 38.92 5.19 -17.03
N GLY A 456 40.08 5.68 -17.46
CA GLY A 456 41.35 5.47 -16.77
C GLY A 456 42.18 4.27 -17.27
N PRO A 457 43.35 4.05 -16.63
CA PRO A 457 44.36 3.11 -17.10
C PRO A 457 43.94 1.64 -16.98
N GLU A 458 44.56 0.74 -17.76
CA GLU A 458 44.18 -0.70 -17.78
C GLU A 458 44.24 -1.36 -16.39
N TRP A 459 45.23 -1.00 -15.56
CA TRP A 459 45.33 -1.56 -14.21
C TRP A 459 44.16 -1.11 -13.34
N PHE A 460 43.71 0.14 -13.48
CA PHE A 460 42.59 0.72 -12.73
C PHE A 460 41.30 -0.02 -13.07
N ARG A 461 40.98 -0.12 -14.38
CA ARG A 461 39.78 -0.81 -14.88
C ARG A 461 39.73 -2.31 -14.55
N ARG A 462 40.87 -2.93 -14.27
CA ARG A 462 40.97 -4.35 -13.89
C ARG A 462 40.88 -4.56 -12.38
N MET A 463 41.17 -3.53 -11.60
CA MET A 463 41.16 -3.57 -10.14
C MET A 463 39.84 -3.06 -9.57
N ASP A 464 39.13 -2.19 -10.29
CA ASP A 464 37.74 -1.82 -10.03
C ASP A 464 36.82 -3.05 -10.23
N ARG A 465 36.65 -3.83 -9.17
CA ARG A 465 35.96 -5.14 -9.22
C ARG A 465 34.46 -4.98 -9.10
N ASN A 466 34.02 -4.00 -8.32
CA ASN A 466 32.61 -3.67 -8.15
C ASN A 466 32.12 -2.71 -9.26
N GLN A 467 33.00 -2.19 -10.12
CA GLN A 467 32.70 -1.30 -11.25
C GLN A 467 32.07 0.02 -10.81
N ASP A 468 32.41 0.49 -9.60
CA ASP A 468 31.93 1.74 -9.04
C ASP A 468 32.69 2.98 -9.57
N ARG A 469 33.66 2.76 -10.47
CA ARG A 469 34.54 3.75 -11.09
C ARG A 469 35.59 4.32 -10.16
N ASP A 470 35.81 3.68 -9.03
CA ASP A 470 36.87 3.98 -8.08
C ASP A 470 37.66 2.70 -7.74
N VAL A 471 38.82 2.86 -7.12
CA VAL A 471 39.55 1.72 -6.55
C VAL A 471 39.70 1.93 -5.06
N SER A 472 39.02 1.09 -4.28
CA SER A 472 39.13 1.08 -2.83
C SER A 472 40.49 0.53 -2.37
N TRP A 473 40.86 0.78 -1.11
CA TRP A 473 42.05 0.17 -0.49
C TRP A 473 42.05 -1.37 -0.57
N ARG A 474 40.88 -2.02 -0.51
CA ARG A 474 40.75 -3.48 -0.58
C ARG A 474 40.99 -4.03 -2.00
N GLU A 475 40.78 -3.20 -3.01
CA GLU A 475 40.97 -3.54 -4.42
C GLU A 475 42.37 -3.15 -4.92
N PHE A 476 43.03 -2.23 -4.22
CA PHE A 476 44.34 -1.76 -4.60
C PHE A 476 45.42 -2.85 -4.50
N PRO A 477 46.19 -3.12 -5.57
CA PRO A 477 47.18 -4.20 -5.59
C PRO A 477 48.52 -3.86 -4.89
N GLY A 478 48.71 -2.62 -4.44
CA GLY A 478 49.97 -2.10 -3.91
C GLY A 478 50.01 -1.94 -2.37
N THR A 479 51.04 -1.24 -1.88
CA THR A 479 51.18 -0.96 -0.43
C THR A 479 50.32 0.22 0.02
N ARG A 480 49.99 0.26 1.31
CA ARG A 480 49.17 1.34 1.90
C ARG A 480 49.79 2.72 1.69
N THR A 481 51.10 2.79 1.80
CA THR A 481 51.87 4.01 1.54
C THR A 481 51.74 4.52 0.11
N LEU A 482 51.59 3.64 -0.88
CA LEU A 482 51.41 4.04 -2.29
C LEU A 482 49.96 4.47 -2.54
N PHE A 483 49.00 3.80 -1.89
CA PHE A 483 47.60 4.21 -1.93
C PHE A 483 47.43 5.64 -1.38
N ASP A 484 47.94 5.89 -0.17
CA ASP A 484 47.88 7.22 0.47
C ASP A 484 48.65 8.31 -0.31
N GLN A 485 49.54 7.93 -1.24
CA GLN A 485 50.23 8.87 -2.14
C GLN A 485 49.40 9.23 -3.38
N LEU A 486 48.50 8.35 -3.81
CA LEU A 486 47.66 8.54 -4.99
C LEU A 486 46.34 9.21 -4.62
N ASP A 487 45.76 8.82 -3.49
CA ASP A 487 44.58 9.41 -2.86
C ASP A 487 44.94 10.82 -2.35
N THR A 488 44.86 11.80 -3.27
CA THR A 488 45.34 13.16 -3.05
C THR A 488 44.30 14.00 -2.30
N ASN A 489 43.03 13.68 -2.50
CA ASN A 489 41.91 14.30 -1.78
C ASN A 489 41.61 13.63 -0.43
N HIS A 490 42.29 12.52 -0.11
CA HIS A 490 42.15 11.75 1.13
C HIS A 490 40.72 11.23 1.37
N ASP A 491 40.01 10.89 0.29
CA ASP A 491 38.65 10.34 0.34
C ASP A 491 38.61 8.81 0.55
N GLN A 492 39.80 8.18 0.67
CA GLN A 492 40.01 6.74 0.83
C GLN A 492 39.64 5.91 -0.41
N LEU A 493 39.55 6.54 -1.56
CA LEU A 493 39.33 5.96 -2.87
C LEU A 493 40.42 6.48 -3.81
N ILE A 494 40.65 5.78 -4.92
CA ILE A 494 41.45 6.30 -6.03
C ILE A 494 40.48 6.50 -7.18
N SER A 495 40.40 7.73 -7.67
CA SER A 495 39.64 8.08 -8.88
C SER A 495 40.44 7.78 -10.15
N ALA A 496 39.78 7.75 -11.31
CA ALA A 496 40.45 7.57 -12.61
C ALA A 496 41.53 8.63 -12.86
N ASP A 497 41.27 9.89 -12.47
CA ASP A 497 42.21 11.01 -12.63
C ASP A 497 43.46 10.84 -11.76
N GLU A 498 43.31 10.36 -10.53
CA GLU A 498 44.43 10.04 -9.63
C GLU A 498 45.20 8.82 -10.13
N ALA A 499 44.51 7.82 -10.68
CA ALA A 499 45.12 6.64 -11.26
C ALA A 499 45.98 6.96 -12.50
N GLU A 500 45.61 7.97 -13.28
CA GLU A 500 46.39 8.45 -14.43
C GLU A 500 47.71 9.10 -14.03
N GLN A 501 47.79 9.71 -12.84
CA GLN A 501 49.05 10.29 -12.32
C GLN A 501 50.15 9.24 -12.13
N LEU A 502 49.77 7.98 -11.91
CA LEU A 502 50.70 6.85 -11.82
C LEU A 502 51.26 6.40 -13.20
N GLN A 503 50.68 6.84 -14.32
CA GLN A 503 51.14 6.53 -15.68
C GLN A 503 52.06 7.59 -16.32
N GLY A 504 52.35 8.72 -15.66
CA GLY A 504 53.31 9.73 -16.16
C GLY A 504 54.78 9.31 -16.04
N PRO A 505 55.63 9.74 -17.00
CA PRO A 505 56.17 8.90 -18.07
C PRO A 505 57.12 7.79 -17.56
N ARG A 506 57.03 6.60 -18.17
CA ARG A 506 58.12 5.61 -18.09
C ARG A 506 59.33 6.12 -18.88
N PRO A 507 60.58 5.93 -18.37
CA PRO A 507 61.80 6.36 -19.05
C PRO A 507 62.02 5.68 -20.40
#